data_AF-A0A9P1R8N3-F1
#
_entry.id   AF-A0A9P1R8N3-F1
#
_cell.length_a   1.000
_cell.length_b   1.000
_cell.length_c   1.000
_cell.angle_alpha   90.00
_cell.angle_beta   90.00
_cell.angle_gamma   90.00
#
_symmetry.space_group_name_H-M   'P 1'
#
loop_
_entity.id
_entity.type
_entity.pdbx_description
1 polymer ?
#
loop_
_entity_poly.entity_id
_entity_poly.type
_entity_poly.pdbx_seq_one_letter_code
_entity_poly.pdbx_strand_id
1 'polypeptide(L)' 'MFPKEIKAERELLEGGRFAFNLRHDTLGELGRIVLQPVQHNGSHISYEVIDLPDGLFNQRKAMMESLAKIVTAAFEKARR' A
#
# COMPACT_ATOMS: atom_id res chain seq x y z
N MET A 1 8.93 0.11 -7.91
CA MET A 1 9.62 -0.83 -7.00
C MET A 1 9.64 -0.17 -5.63
N PHE A 2 9.28 -0.88 -4.57
CA PHE A 2 9.30 -0.31 -3.21
C PHE A 2 10.73 -0.01 -2.75
N PRO A 3 10.92 0.93 -1.80
CA PRO A 3 12.19 1.12 -1.11
C PRO A 3 12.69 -0.19 -0.47
N LYS A 4 14.01 -0.34 -0.30
CA LYS A 4 14.63 -1.60 0.14
C LYS A 4 14.26 -1.98 1.58
N GLU A 5 14.02 -0.97 2.39
CA GLU A 5 13.57 -1.04 3.78
C GLU A 5 12.10 -1.46 3.94
N ILE A 6 11.36 -1.57 2.83
CA ILE A 6 9.97 -1.98 2.79
C ILE A 6 9.86 -3.43 2.31
N LYS A 7 9.30 -4.27 3.16
CA LYS A 7 8.83 -5.60 2.79
C LYS A 7 7.36 -5.49 2.39
N ALA A 8 7.05 -6.01 1.21
CA ALA A 8 5.71 -6.02 0.66
C ALA A 8 5.28 -7.45 0.38
N GLU A 9 4.23 -7.90 1.06
CA GLU A 9 3.60 -9.19 0.80
C GLU A 9 2.30 -9.00 0.04
N ARG A 10 2.12 -9.74 -1.05
CA ARG A 10 0.92 -9.66 -1.88
C ARG A 10 -0.09 -10.71 -1.46
N GLU A 11 -1.30 -10.26 -1.15
CA GLU A 11 -2.45 -11.10 -0.82
C GLU A 11 -3.55 -10.91 -1.87
N LEU A 12 -4.13 -12.01 -2.35
CA LEU A 12 -5.31 -11.99 -3.20
C LEU A 12 -6.55 -12.00 -2.31
N LEU A 13 -7.38 -10.97 -2.43
CA LEU A 13 -8.63 -10.82 -1.72
C LEU A 13 -9.82 -11.20 -2.60
N GLU A 14 -10.96 -11.52 -1.99
CA GLU A 14 -12.21 -11.80 -2.71
C GLU A 14 -12.60 -10.64 -3.64
N GLY A 15 -13.21 -10.99 -4.78
CA GLY A 15 -13.67 -10.02 -5.78
C GLY A 15 -12.55 -9.48 -6.68
N GLY A 16 -11.42 -10.19 -6.80
CA GLY A 16 -10.30 -9.79 -7.67
C GLY A 16 -9.51 -8.60 -7.13
N ARG A 17 -9.62 -8.33 -5.83
CA ARG A 17 -8.87 -7.29 -5.14
C ARG A 17 -7.48 -7.83 -4.78
N PHE A 18 -6.48 -6.96 -4.76
CA PHE A 18 -5.15 -7.29 -4.28
C PHE A 18 -4.80 -6.39 -3.11
N ALA A 19 -4.24 -6.96 -2.05
CA ALA A 19 -3.62 -6.19 -0.98
C ALA A 19 -2.11 -6.36 -1.01
N PHE A 20 -1.39 -5.28 -0.72
CA PHE A 20 0.02 -5.31 -0.38
C PHE A 20 0.13 -4.98 1.10
N ASN A 21 0.43 -5.97 1.91
CA ASN A 21 0.72 -5.80 3.34
C ASN A 21 2.17 -5.31 3.45
N LEU A 22 2.36 -4.16 4.11
CA LEU A 22 3.62 -3.41 4.11
C LEU A 22 4.22 -3.36 5.51
N ARG A 23 5.50 -3.70 5.58
CA ARG A 23 6.30 -3.66 6.80
C ARG A 23 7.61 -2.92 6.54
N HIS A 24 7.98 -2.04 7.46
CA HIS A 24 9.29 -1.39 7.50
C HIS A 24 10.22 -2.12 8.47
N ASP A 25 11.51 -2.19 8.16
CA ASP A 25 12.48 -2.88 9.02
C ASP A 25 12.55 -2.33 10.44
N THR A 26 12.41 -1.00 10.61
CA THR A 26 12.44 -0.34 11.94
C THR A 26 11.08 0.03 12.52
N LEU A 27 10.11 0.50 11.72
CA LEU A 27 8.79 0.90 12.22
C LEU A 27 7.85 -0.31 12.37
N GLY A 28 8.26 -1.50 11.93
CA GLY A 28 7.44 -2.69 11.94
C GLY A 28 6.29 -2.58 10.95
N GLU A 29 5.12 -3.07 11.35
CA GLU A 29 3.93 -3.07 10.50
C GLU A 29 3.49 -1.63 10.18
N LEU A 30 3.28 -1.35 8.90
CA LEU A 30 2.83 -0.04 8.43
C LEU A 30 1.33 -0.02 8.13
N GLY A 31 0.83 -1.10 7.54
CA GLY A 31 -0.54 -1.22 7.06
C GLY A 31 -0.58 -1.91 5.71
N ARG A 32 -1.58 -1.58 4.88
CA ARG A 32 -1.74 -2.21 3.58
C ARG A 32 -2.25 -1.25 2.52
N ILE A 33 -1.85 -1.50 1.27
CA ILE A 33 -2.40 -0.84 0.09
C ILE A 33 -3.32 -1.83 -0.60
N VAL A 34 -4.57 -1.44 -0.86
CA VAL A 34 -5.58 -2.27 -1.53
C VAL A 34 -5.85 -1.73 -2.91
N LEU A 35 -5.79 -2.63 -3.88
CA LEU A 35 -6.15 -2.39 -5.27
C LEU A 35 -7.45 -3.11 -5.57
N GLN A 36 -8.41 -2.36 -6.06
CA GLN A 36 -9.70 -2.88 -6.46
C GLN A 36 -9.96 -2.55 -7.93
N PRO A 37 -10.33 -3.54 -8.75
CA PRO A 37 -10.84 -3.25 -10.08
C PRO A 37 -12.14 -2.45 -9.97
N VAL A 38 -12.26 -1.37 -10.74
CA VAL A 38 -13.54 -0.66 -10.92
C VAL A 38 -14.04 -0.88 -12.33
N GLN A 39 -15.36 -0.79 -12.50
CA GLN A 39 -15.99 -0.89 -13.81
C GLN A 39 -15.37 0.14 -14.76
N HIS A 40 -15.28 -0.22 -16.05
CA HIS A 40 -14.73 0.63 -17.12
C HIS A 40 -13.20 0.78 -17.08
N ASN A 41 -12.52 -0.33 -16.80
CA ASN A 41 -11.06 -0.47 -16.95
C ASN A 41 -10.25 0.46 -16.03
N GLY A 42 -10.82 0.87 -14.89
CA GLY A 42 -10.15 1.68 -13.88
C GLY A 42 -9.64 0.85 -12.70
N SER A 43 -8.92 1.51 -11.80
CA SER A 43 -8.50 0.92 -10.53
C SER A 43 -8.80 1.90 -9.40
N HIS A 44 -9.41 1.41 -8.33
CA HIS A 44 -9.52 2.11 -7.07
C HIS A 44 -8.35 1.68 -6.19
N ILE A 45 -7.56 2.65 -5.73
CA ILE A 45 -6.40 2.45 -4.87
C ILE A 45 -6.72 3.09 -3.53
N SER A 46 -6.79 2.28 -2.48
CA SER A 46 -6.90 2.75 -1.10
C SER A 46 -5.73 2.24 -0.27
N TYR A 47 -5.49 2.86 0.87
CA TYR A 47 -4.50 2.38 1.82
C TYR A 47 -5.02 2.54 3.25
N GLU A 48 -4.58 1.65 4.11
CA GLU A 48 -4.87 1.63 5.54
C GLU A 48 -3.55 1.75 6.30
N VAL A 49 -3.56 2.43 7.43
CA VAL A 49 -2.40 2.61 8.30
C VAL A 49 -2.68 1.90 9.63
N ILE A 50 -1.73 1.12 10.12
CA ILE A 50 -1.84 0.48 11.43
C ILE A 50 -1.48 1.50 12.51
N ASP A 51 -2.37 1.63 13.50
CA ASP A 51 -2.11 2.36 14.73
C ASP A 51 -1.67 1.39 15.84
N LEU A 52 -0.51 1.66 16.42
CA LEU A 52 0.09 0.87 17.50
C LEU A 52 0.37 1.80 18.69
N PRO A 53 0.39 1.27 19.93
CA PRO A 53 0.62 2.06 21.14
C PRO A 53 2.09 2.47 21.33
N ASP A 54 2.78 2.85 20.26
CA ASP A 54 4.17 3.31 20.25
C ASP A 54 4.32 4.80 19.88
N GLY A 55 3.22 5.48 19.58
CA GLY A 55 3.20 6.90 19.25
C GLY A 55 3.73 7.23 17.85
N LEU A 56 3.98 6.23 17.00
CA LEU A 56 4.58 6.42 15.67
C LEU A 56 3.55 6.49 14.53
N PHE A 57 2.25 6.64 14.85
CA PHE A 57 1.17 6.68 13.86
C PHE A 57 1.41 7.71 12.75
N ASN A 58 1.77 8.94 13.09
CA ASN A 58 1.99 9.99 12.09
C ASN A 58 3.17 9.67 11.15
N GLN A 59 4.20 8.98 11.65
CA GLN A 59 5.32 8.53 10.81
C GLN A 59 4.90 7.40 9.87
N ARG A 60 4.15 6.41 10.36
CA ARG A 60 3.57 5.35 9.52
C ARG A 60 2.66 5.93 8.44
N LYS A 61 1.80 6.88 8.81
CA LYS A 61 0.88 7.56 7.87
C LYS A 61 1.64 8.28 6.76
N ALA A 62 2.63 9.10 7.10
CA ALA A 62 3.44 9.81 6.11
C ALA A 62 4.16 8.85 5.15
N MET A 63 4.68 7.73 5.67
CA MET A 63 5.31 6.71 4.84
C MET A 63 4.30 6.00 3.94
N MET A 64 3.14 5.59 4.46
CA MET A 64 2.07 4.95 3.68
C MET A 64 1.55 5.88 2.58
N GLU A 65 1.42 7.19 2.84
CA GLU A 65 1.07 8.18 1.82
C GLU A 65 2.10 8.25 0.69
N SER A 66 3.40 8.16 1.01
CA SER A 66 4.47 8.11 0.02
C SER A 66 4.43 6.81 -0.79
N LEU A 67 4.27 5.67 -0.12
CA LEU A 67 4.21 4.35 -0.76
C LEU A 67 2.98 4.21 -1.67
N ALA A 68 1.84 4.76 -1.26
CA ALA A 68 0.63 4.81 -2.08
C ALA A 68 0.86 5.58 -3.39
N LYS A 69 1.56 6.72 -3.36
CA LYS A 69 1.93 7.46 -4.59
C LYS A 69 2.82 6.64 -5.51
N ILE A 70 3.79 5.89 -4.97
CA ILE A 70 4.66 5.01 -5.76
C ILE A 70 3.84 3.92 -6.46
N VAL A 71 2.88 3.31 -5.76
CA VAL A 71 1.99 2.29 -6.33
C VAL A 71 1.12 2.91 -7.42
N THR A 72 0.46 4.04 -7.15
CA THR A 72 -0.37 4.74 -8.14
C THR A 72 0.41 5.05 -9.41
N ALA A 73 1.60 5.63 -9.30
CA ALA A 73 2.44 5.95 -10.45
C ALA A 73 2.88 4.70 -11.25
N ALA A 74 3.15 3.58 -10.57
CA ALA A 74 3.49 2.33 -11.23
C ALA A 74 2.32 1.77 -12.04
N PHE A 75 1.09 1.86 -11.51
CA PHE A 75 -0.12 1.44 -12.20
C PHE A 75 -0.45 2.34 -13.39
N GLU A 76 -0.32 3.66 -13.24
CA GLU A 76 -0.48 4.60 -14.35
C GLU A 76 0.48 4.31 -15.51
N LYS A 77 1.74 3.97 -15.18
CA LYS A 77 2.74 3.62 -16.19
C LYS A 77 2.43 2.28 -16.87
N ALA A 78 1.98 1.27 -16.13
CA ALA A 78 1.64 -0.05 -16.69
C ALA A 78 0.42 -0.03 -17.61
N ARG A 79 -0.43 1.01 -17.51
CA ARG A 79 -1.61 1.20 -18.35
C ARG A 79 -1.29 1.85 -19.71
N ARG A 80 -0.10 2.43 -19.88
CA ARG A 80 0.39 3.01 -21.14
C ARG A 80 1.19 1.99 -21.93
#